data_AF-A0A7X6X1B1-F1
#
_entry.id   AF-A0A7X6X1B1-F1
#
_cell.length_a   1.000
_cell.length_b   1.000
_cell.length_c   1.000
_cell.angle_alpha   90.00
_cell.angle_beta   90.00
_cell.angle_gamma   90.00
#
_symmetry.space_group_name_H-M   'P 1'
#
loop_
_entity.id
_entity.type
_entity.pdbx_description
1 polymer ?
#
loop_
_entity_poly.entity_id
_entity_poly.type
_entity_poly.pdbx_seq_one_letter_code
_entity_poly.pdbx_strand_id
1 'polypeptide(L)'
;EYANMILLSAMASIMFLGGWAPPIDVAPLTWIPGWLWLGIKTFCVVSMFIWFRATFPRYRYDQIMRLGWKVFIPLTGIWLVVLAIWMQTPWNIWQ
;
A
#
# COMPACT_ATOMS: atom_id res chain seq x y z
N GLU A 1 11.56 7.83 -14.55
CA GLU A 1 11.77 7.46 -13.12
C GLU A 1 10.70 8.06 -12.21
N TYR A 2 10.57 9.40 -12.12
CA TYR A 2 9.57 10.06 -11.27
C TYR A 2 8.11 9.73 -11.62
N ALA A 3 7.77 9.62 -12.91
CA ALA A 3 6.44 9.20 -13.34
C ALA A 3 6.11 7.78 -12.85
N ASN A 4 7.09 6.87 -12.85
CA ASN A 4 6.91 5.51 -12.33
C ASN A 4 6.71 5.50 -10.80
N MET A 5 7.44 6.37 -10.09
CA MET A 5 7.27 6.52 -8.63
C MET A 5 5.86 7.00 -8.27
N ILE A 6 5.32 7.97 -9.02
CA ILE A 6 3.94 8.46 -8.82
C ILE A 6 2.92 7.36 -9.17
N LEU A 7 3.13 6.64 -10.28
CA LEU A 7 2.25 5.55 -10.69
C LEU A 7 2.20 4.42 -9.65
N LEU A 8 3.35 3.99 -9.12
CA LEU A 8 3.41 2.98 -8.05
C LEU A 8 2.74 3.46 -6.77
N SER A 9 2.89 4.74 -6.42
CA SER A 9 2.24 5.35 -5.26
C SER A 9 0.72 5.42 -5.43
N ALA A 10 0.24 5.71 -6.64
CA ALA A 10 -1.18 5.71 -6.97
C ALA A 10 -1.76 4.29 -6.91
N MET A 11 -1.05 3.29 -7.43
CA MET A 11 -1.47 1.88 -7.32
C MET A 11 -1.55 1.41 -5.87
N ALA A 12 -0.56 1.73 -5.04
CA ALA A 12 -0.57 1.39 -3.62
C ALA A 12 -1.76 2.05 -2.89
N SER A 13 -2.07 3.31 -3.21
CA SER A 13 -3.22 4.02 -2.68
C SER A 13 -4.56 3.36 -3.05
N ILE A 14 -4.68 2.87 -4.29
CA ILE A 14 -5.89 2.17 -4.75
C ILE A 14 -6.04 0.80 -4.06
N MET A 15 -4.97 0.00 -4.03
CA MET A 15 -5.03 -1.38 -3.56
C MET A 15 -5.13 -1.51 -2.03
N PHE A 16 -4.47 -0.62 -1.27
CA PHE A 16 -4.36 -0.76 0.19
C PHE A 16 -5.06 0.34 0.98
N LEU A 17 -5.20 1.55 0.43
CA LEU A 17 -5.77 2.71 1.16
C LEU A 17 -7.21 3.02 0.74
N GLY A 18 -7.88 2.11 0.04
CA GLY A 18 -9.28 2.26 -0.38
C GLY A 18 -9.48 3.25 -1.53
N GLY A 19 -8.42 3.67 -2.23
CA GLY A 19 -8.48 4.47 -3.45
C GLY A 19 -9.35 5.72 -3.34
N TRP A 20 -10.53 5.65 -3.97
CA TRP A 20 -11.50 6.74 -4.12
C TRP A 20 -12.45 6.87 -2.93
N ALA A 21 -12.49 5.87 -2.04
CA ALA A 21 -13.37 5.89 -0.88
C ALA A 21 -12.87 6.89 0.16
N PRO A 22 -13.78 7.63 0.82
CA PRO A 22 -13.42 8.42 1.99
C PRO A 22 -12.92 7.48 3.11
N PRO A 23 -12.00 7.94 3.97
CA PRO A 23 -11.49 7.11 5.06
C PRO A 23 -12.54 6.78 6.13
N ILE A 24 -13.61 7.58 6.23
CA ILE A 24 -14.76 7.36 7.11
C ILE A 24 -16.01 7.87 6.39
N ASP A 25 -17.05 7.03 6.28
CA ASP A 25 -18.36 7.38 5.70
C ASP A 25 -19.21 8.25 6.66
N VAL A 26 -18.67 9.41 7.06
CA VAL A 26 -19.37 10.41 7.87
C VAL A 26 -19.45 11.75 7.13
N ALA A 27 -20.63 12.38 7.12
CA ALA A 27 -20.77 13.76 6.67
C ALA A 27 -19.91 14.66 7.57
N PRO A 28 -19.01 15.52 7.05
CA PRO A 28 -18.98 16.18 5.72
C PRO A 28 -17.95 15.64 4.71
N LEU A 29 -17.27 14.52 4.97
CA LEU A 29 -16.17 14.00 4.14
C LEU A 29 -16.63 13.40 2.80
N THR A 30 -17.92 13.03 2.71
CA THR A 30 -18.56 12.49 1.51
C THR A 30 -18.87 13.55 0.44
N TRP A 31 -18.84 14.83 0.78
CA TRP A 31 -19.08 15.94 -0.17
C TRP A 31 -17.86 16.25 -1.03
N ILE A 32 -16.69 15.76 -0.64
CA ILE A 32 -15.44 15.95 -1.38
C ILE A 32 -15.38 14.92 -2.52
N PRO A 33 -15.14 15.35 -3.77
CA PRO A 33 -14.98 14.45 -4.91
C PRO A 33 -13.95 13.35 -4.64
N GLY A 34 -14.27 12.09 -4.97
CA GLY A 34 -13.39 10.94 -4.75
C GLY A 34 -11.99 11.05 -5.39
N TRP A 35 -11.84 11.83 -6.46
CA TRP A 35 -10.55 12.08 -7.10
C TRP A 35 -9.60 12.92 -6.22
N LEU A 36 -10.13 13.83 -5.38
CA LEU A 36 -9.33 14.59 -4.42
C LEU A 36 -8.81 13.67 -3.31
N TRP A 37 -9.62 12.71 -2.86
CA TRP A 37 -9.18 11.71 -1.89
C TRP A 37 -8.05 10.83 -2.43
N LEU A 38 -8.17 10.39 -3.68
CA LEU A 38 -7.11 9.65 -4.34
C LEU A 38 -5.82 10.51 -4.45
N GLY A 39 -5.95 11.78 -4.84
CA GLY A 39 -4.83 12.72 -4.95
C GLY A 39 -4.12 12.95 -3.62
N ILE A 40 -4.86 13.19 -2.53
CA ILE A 40 -4.32 13.40 -1.19
C ILE A 40 -3.60 12.14 -0.68
N LYS A 41 -4.22 10.96 -0.81
CA LYS A 41 -3.59 9.70 -0.39
C LYS A 41 -2.34 9.41 -1.21
N THR A 42 -2.39 9.62 -2.53
CA THR A 42 -1.23 9.45 -3.41
C THR A 42 -0.10 10.41 -3.05
N PHE A 43 -0.43 11.68 -2.76
CA PHE A 43 0.54 12.66 -2.29
C PHE A 43 1.21 12.21 -1.00
N CYS A 44 0.44 11.72 -0.02
CA CYS A 44 0.98 11.19 1.24
C CYS A 44 1.96 10.03 1.00
N VAL A 45 1.61 9.08 0.12
CA VAL A 45 2.50 7.95 -0.23
C VAL A 45 3.77 8.43 -0.95
N VAL A 46 3.66 9.38 -1.89
CA VAL A 46 4.81 9.98 -2.58
C VAL A 46 5.73 10.72 -1.60
N SER A 47 5.16 11.51 -0.68
CA SER A 47 5.92 12.19 0.37
C SER A 47 6.66 11.19 1.26
N MET A 48 6.01 10.07 1.61
CA MET A 48 6.65 8.98 2.35
C MET A 48 7.84 8.40 1.56
N PHE A 49 7.70 8.12 0.26
CA PHE A 49 8.81 7.66 -0.59
C PHE A 49 10.01 8.62 -0.59
N ILE A 50 9.75 9.93 -0.67
CA ILE A 50 10.80 10.95 -0.61
C ILE A 50 11.47 10.95 0.76
N TRP A 51 10.70 10.82 1.84
CA TRP A 51 11.23 10.74 3.20
C TRP A 51 12.11 9.50 3.41
N PHE A 52 11.66 8.32 2.98
CA PHE A 52 12.45 7.09 3.05
C PHE A 52 13.78 7.23 2.29
N ARG A 53 13.78 7.89 1.12
CA ARG A 53 15.00 8.16 0.35
C ARG A 53 15.97 9.07 1.11
N ALA A 54 15.47 10.00 1.91
CA ALA A 54 16.29 10.93 2.70
C ALA A 54 16.86 10.29 3.98
N THR A 55 16.13 9.36 4.61
CA THR A 55 16.52 8.79 5.91
C THR A 55 17.44 7.56 5.80
N PHE A 56 17.29 6.73 4.77
CA PHE A 56 18.04 5.47 4.69
C PHE A 56 19.33 5.58 3.87
N PRO A 57 20.48 5.11 4.40
CA PRO A 57 21.70 4.91 3.62
C PRO A 57 21.46 3.94 2.46
N ARG A 58 22.22 4.11 1.38
CA ARG A 58 22.10 3.27 0.18
C ARG A 58 22.45 1.82 0.51
N TYR A 59 21.51 0.90 0.30
CA TYR A 59 21.74 -0.55 0.43
C TYR A 59 22.50 -1.12 -0.76
N ARG A 60 23.36 -2.12 -0.52
CA ARG A 60 24.06 -2.84 -1.59
C ARG A 60 23.11 -3.77 -2.34
N TYR A 61 23.37 -4.01 -3.63
CA TYR A 61 22.57 -4.91 -4.48
C TYR A 61 22.36 -6.30 -3.85
N ASP A 62 23.41 -6.89 -3.30
CA ASP A 62 23.33 -8.23 -2.68
C ASP A 62 22.40 -8.26 -1.46
N GLN A 63 22.32 -7.15 -0.73
CA GLN A 63 21.45 -7.04 0.45
C GLN A 63 19.99 -6.92 0.02
N ILE A 64 19.71 -6.16 -1.03
CA ILE A 64 18.37 -6.02 -1.61
C ILE A 64 17.89 -7.37 -2.18
N MET A 65 18.76 -8.06 -2.91
CA MET A 65 18.43 -9.38 -3.47
C MET A 65 18.15 -10.39 -2.35
N ARG A 66 18.96 -10.37 -1.29
CA ARG A 66 18.74 -11.23 -0.11
C ARG A 66 17.43 -10.90 0.59
N LEU A 67 17.08 -9.62 0.75
CA LEU A 67 15.83 -9.20 1.38
C LEU A 67 14.62 -9.64 0.55
N GLY A 68 14.67 -9.44 -0.77
CA GLY A 68 13.67 -9.93 -1.73
C GLY A 68 13.42 -11.43 -1.60
N TRP A 69 14.48 -12.22 -1.79
CA TRP A 69 14.36 -13.67 -1.86
C TRP A 69 14.17 -14.36 -0.52
N LYS A 70 14.79 -13.88 0.56
CA LYS A 70 14.74 -14.56 1.86
C LYS A 70 13.64 -14.04 2.77
N VAL A 71 13.14 -12.81 2.56
CA VAL A 71 12.17 -12.19 3.47
C VAL A 71 10.85 -11.94 2.76
N PHE A 72 10.84 -11.17 1.66
CA PHE A 72 9.57 -10.77 1.04
C PHE A 72 8.79 -11.92 0.41
N ILE A 73 9.44 -12.80 -0.34
CA ILE A 73 8.77 -13.97 -0.97
C ILE A 73 8.12 -14.91 0.06
N PRO A 74 8.84 -15.41 1.09
CA PRO A 74 8.20 -16.27 2.08
C PRO A 74 7.14 -15.54 2.90
N LEU A 75 7.34 -14.25 3.19
CA LEU A 75 6.37 -13.44 3.94
C LEU A 75 5.04 -13.29 3.18
N THR A 76 5.06 -12.98 1.88
CA THR A 76 3.83 -12.89 1.09
C THR A 76 3.16 -14.24 0.93
N GLY A 77 3.93 -15.33 0.80
CA GLY A 77 3.40 -16.69 0.77
C GLY A 77 2.66 -17.07 2.06
N ILE A 78 3.24 -16.77 3.22
CA ILE A 78 2.59 -17.00 4.52
C ILE A 78 1.30 -16.19 4.64
N TRP A 79 1.33 -14.90 4.27
CA TRP A 79 0.14 -14.05 4.30
C TRP A 79 -0.99 -14.56 3.41
N LEU A 80 -0.68 -15.09 2.23
CA LEU A 80 -1.67 -15.70 1.35
C LEU A 80 -2.36 -16.91 2.00
N VAL A 81 -1.59 -17.79 2.64
CA VAL A 81 -2.14 -18.96 3.34
C VAL A 81 -3.00 -18.52 4.54
N VAL A 82 -2.54 -17.54 5.31
CA VAL A 82 -3.29 -16.97 6.45
C VAL A 82 -4.63 -16.39 5.99
N LEU A 83 -4.64 -15.59 4.92
CA LEU A 83 -5.87 -15.03 4.37
C LEU A 83 -6.80 -16.10 3.81
N ALA A 84 -6.26 -17.14 3.14
CA ALA A 84 -7.06 -18.25 2.63
C ALA A 84 -7.75 -19.04 3.77
N ILE A 85 -7.05 -19.29 4.87
CA ILE A 85 -7.62 -19.93 6.06
C ILE A 85 -8.67 -19.02 6.70
N TRP A 86 -8.39 -17.72 6.82
CA TRP A 86 -9.33 -16.75 7.38
C TRP A 86 -10.66 -16.73 6.62
N MET A 87 -10.60 -16.74 5.28
CA MET A 87 -11.80 -16.78 4.43
C MET A 87 -12.67 -18.04 4.64
N GLN A 88 -12.07 -19.17 5.04
CA GLN A 88 -12.80 -20.41 5.28
C GLN A 88 -13.39 -20.50 6.70
N THR A 89 -12.90 -19.69 7.65
CA THR A 89 -13.43 -19.64 9.02
C THR A 89 -14.75 -18.87 9.10
N PRO A 90 -15.65 -19.19 10.07
CA PRO A 90 -16.96 -18.54 10.20
C PRO A 90 -16.91 -17.04 10.54
N TRP A 91 -15.72 -16.47 10.74
CA TRP A 91 -15.46 -15.05 10.98
C TRP A 91 -15.16 -14.29 9.69
N ASN A 92 -15.67 -14.78 8.57
CA ASN A 92 -15.47 -14.14 7.28
C ASN A 92 -16.27 -12.85 7.22
N ILE A 93 -15.58 -11.72 7.36
CA ILE A 93 -16.09 -10.34 7.21
C ILE A 93 -16.51 -10.00 5.77
N TRP A 94 -16.27 -10.91 4.81
CA TRP A 94 -16.56 -10.73 3.40
C TRP A 94 -17.73 -11.59 2.89
N GLN A 95 -18.58 -12.11 3.79
CA GLN A 95 -19.90 -12.68 3.47
C GLN A 95 -20.96 -11.59 3.38
#